data_AF-A0A834DQW5-F1
#
_entry.id   AF-A0A834DQW5-F1
#
_cell.length_a   1.000
_cell.length_b   1.000
_cell.length_c   1.000
_cell.angle_alpha   90.00
_cell.angle_beta   90.00
_cell.angle_gamma   90.00
#
_symmetry.space_group_name_H-M   'P 1'
#
loop_
_entity.id
_entity.type
_entity.pdbx_description
1 polymer ?
#
loop_
_entity_poly.entity_id
_entity_poly.type
_entity_poly.pdbx_seq_one_letter_code
_entity_poly.pdbx_strand_id
1 'polypeptide(L)'
;MESFAATADFREQILRVKEDENVPFLLVGNKSDLEDKRQVSVEEAKTRADQWNVNYVETSAKTRANVDKVFFDLMREIRARKMEDSKEKNGKKKRKSLAKRIRERCCIL
;
A
#
# COMPACT_ATOMS: atom_id res chain seq x y z
N MET A 1 -1.95 19.54 -15.11
CA MET A 1 -2.63 19.31 -13.80
C MET A 1 -3.61 18.13 -13.87
N GLU A 2 -4.28 17.93 -15.01
CA GLU A 2 -5.31 16.88 -15.20
C GLU A 2 -4.87 15.47 -14.79
N SER A 3 -3.63 15.06 -15.13
CA SER A 3 -3.12 13.73 -14.77
C SER A 3 -2.98 13.53 -13.26
N PHE A 4 -2.66 14.59 -12.51
CA PHE A 4 -2.56 14.51 -11.05
C PHE A 4 -3.95 14.46 -10.42
N ALA A 5 -4.93 15.21 -10.93
CA ALA A 5 -6.32 15.10 -10.48
C ALA A 5 -6.89 13.70 -10.70
N ALA A 6 -6.65 13.10 -11.88
CA ALA A 6 -7.11 11.76 -12.22
C ALA A 6 -6.59 10.65 -11.28
N THR A 7 -5.49 10.87 -10.55
CA THR A 7 -4.98 9.88 -9.56
C THR A 7 -5.99 9.59 -8.45
N ALA A 8 -6.87 10.55 -8.11
CA ALA A 8 -7.93 10.35 -7.14
C ALA A 8 -8.97 9.35 -7.64
N ASP A 9 -9.40 9.47 -8.90
CA ASP A 9 -10.36 8.57 -9.53
C ASP A 9 -9.80 7.14 -9.59
N PHE A 10 -8.53 6.99 -9.99
CA PHE A 10 -7.87 5.68 -10.00
C PHE A 10 -7.80 5.04 -8.62
N ARG A 11 -7.48 5.84 -7.59
CA ARG A 11 -7.48 5.36 -6.19
C ARG A 11 -8.86 4.87 -5.79
N GLU A 12 -9.91 5.65 -6.04
CA GLU A 12 -11.28 5.27 -5.68
C GLU A 12 -11.71 3.96 -6.35
N GLN A 13 -11.43 3.82 -7.65
CA GLN A 13 -11.70 2.58 -8.39
C GLN A 13 -10.97 1.37 -7.81
N ILE A 14 -9.69 1.52 -7.45
CA ILE A 14 -8.90 0.44 -6.86
C ILE A 14 -9.47 0.03 -5.49
N LEU A 15 -9.77 1.01 -4.62
CA LEU A 15 -10.33 0.76 -3.30
C LEU A 15 -11.70 0.07 -3.39
N ARG A 16 -12.55 0.52 -4.32
CA ARG A 16 -13.87 -0.08 -4.55
C ARG A 16 -13.80 -1.54 -4.98
N VAL A 17 -12.83 -1.90 -5.82
CA VAL A 17 -12.67 -3.28 -6.31
C VAL A 17 -11.98 -4.18 -5.29
N LYS A 18 -11.04 -3.64 -4.51
CA LYS A 18 -10.30 -4.39 -3.50
C LYS A 18 -11.06 -4.57 -2.18
N GLU A 19 -12.09 -3.76 -1.93
CA GLU A 19 -12.85 -3.70 -0.67
C GLU A 19 -11.93 -3.56 0.55
N ASP A 20 -10.81 -2.85 0.39
CA ASP A 20 -9.77 -2.72 1.40
C ASP A 20 -9.09 -1.37 1.29
N GLU A 21 -9.03 -0.63 2.39
CA GLU A 21 -8.43 0.70 2.46
C GLU A 21 -6.89 0.69 2.56
N ASN A 22 -6.30 -0.46 2.90
CA ASN A 22 -4.85 -0.66 3.07
C ASN A 22 -4.21 -1.40 1.88
N VAL A 23 -4.67 -1.14 0.66
CA VAL A 23 -4.02 -1.66 -0.55
C VAL A 23 -2.62 -1.09 -0.66
N PRO A 24 -1.58 -1.92 -0.88
CA PRO A 24 -0.24 -1.43 -1.15
C PRO A 24 -0.28 -0.45 -2.32
N PHE A 25 0.04 0.80 -2.05
CA PHE A 25 -0.20 1.91 -2.98
C PHE A 25 0.92 2.92 -2.85
N LEU A 26 1.44 3.37 -3.99
CA LEU A 26 2.55 4.31 -4.05
C LEU A 26 2.21 5.41 -5.05
N LEU A 27 2.29 6.67 -4.61
CA LEU A 27 2.09 7.79 -5.51
C LEU A 27 3.42 8.13 -6.20
N VAL A 28 3.45 8.05 -7.53
CA VAL A 28 4.68 8.24 -8.30
C VAL A 28 4.57 9.48 -9.20
N GLY A 29 5.41 10.48 -8.95
CA GLY A 29 5.58 11.63 -9.82
C GLY A 29 6.56 11.32 -10.93
N ASN A 30 6.09 10.88 -12.10
CA ASN A 30 6.97 10.58 -13.23
C ASN A 30 7.40 11.87 -13.98
N LYS A 31 8.51 11.77 -14.73
CA LYS A 31 9.14 12.85 -15.51
C LYS A 31 9.81 13.94 -14.66
N SER A 32 10.45 13.54 -13.56
CA SER A 32 11.21 14.46 -12.71
C SER A 32 12.37 15.16 -13.44
N ASP A 33 12.76 14.69 -14.63
CA ASP A 33 13.74 15.35 -15.50
C ASP A 33 13.22 16.63 -16.17
N LEU A 34 11.91 16.87 -16.17
CA LEU A 34 11.28 18.05 -16.77
C LEU A 34 10.88 19.07 -15.70
N GLU A 35 11.82 19.46 -14.85
CA GLU A 35 11.57 20.40 -13.76
C GLU A 35 11.12 21.78 -14.28
N ASP A 36 11.66 22.24 -15.40
CA ASP A 36 11.27 23.51 -16.05
C ASP A 36 9.80 23.51 -16.53
N LYS A 37 9.20 22.33 -16.70
CA LYS A 37 7.79 22.17 -17.13
C LYS A 37 6.91 21.62 -16.01
N ARG A 38 7.38 21.69 -14.76
CA ARG A 38 6.66 21.20 -13.59
C ARG A 38 5.35 21.98 -13.44
N GLN A 39 4.23 21.24 -13.49
CA GLN A 39 2.89 21.78 -13.24
C GLN A 39 2.32 21.41 -11.87
N VAL A 40 3.00 20.51 -11.15
CA VAL A 40 2.58 20.03 -9.83
C VAL A 40 3.78 20.16 -8.90
N SER A 41 3.59 20.95 -7.85
CA SER A 41 4.61 21.16 -6.82
C SER A 41 4.80 19.88 -6.01
N VAL A 42 6.04 19.63 -5.59
CA VAL A 42 6.37 18.48 -4.73
C VAL A 42 5.55 18.51 -3.45
N GLU A 43 5.33 19.70 -2.89
CA GLU A 43 4.54 19.91 -1.66
C GLU A 43 3.08 19.48 -1.83
N GLU A 44 2.45 19.80 -2.96
CA GLU A 44 1.07 19.41 -3.26
C GLU A 44 0.97 17.88 -3.42
N ALA A 45 1.90 17.29 -4.15
CA ALA A 45 1.95 15.84 -4.34
C ALA A 45 2.21 15.09 -3.03
N LYS A 46 3.10 15.61 -2.19
CA LYS A 46 3.41 15.04 -0.88
C LYS A 46 2.24 15.16 0.09
N THR A 47 1.61 16.34 0.16
CA THR A 47 0.40 16.56 0.97
C THR A 47 -0.70 15.58 0.60
N ARG A 48 -0.90 15.34 -0.70
CA ARG A 48 -1.87 14.35 -1.17
C ARG A 48 -1.49 12.92 -0.77
N ALA A 49 -0.21 12.57 -0.88
CA ALA A 49 0.28 11.26 -0.45
C ALA A 49 0.10 11.04 1.07
N ASP A 50 0.34 12.08 1.89
CA ASP A 50 0.13 12.06 3.33
C ASP A 50 -1.36 11.91 3.69
N GLN A 51 -2.27 12.64 3.01
CA GLN A 51 -3.73 12.46 3.16
C GLN A 51 -4.18 11.03 2.85
N TRP A 52 -3.46 10.40 1.93
CA TRP A 52 -3.72 9.07 1.43
C TRP A 52 -3.02 7.98 2.23
N ASN A 53 -2.15 8.37 3.16
CA ASN A 53 -1.25 7.54 3.94
C ASN A 53 -0.37 6.61 3.07
N VAL A 54 0.11 7.14 1.95
CA VAL A 54 0.97 6.44 0.98
C VAL A 54 2.28 7.19 0.78
N ASN A 55 3.33 6.49 0.37
CA ASN A 55 4.60 7.15 0.06
C ASN A 55 4.54 7.85 -1.31
N TYR A 56 5.19 9.01 -1.42
CA TYR A 56 5.40 9.73 -2.68
C TYR A 56 6.85 9.58 -3.15
N VAL A 57 7.04 9.27 -4.44
CA VAL A 57 8.38 9.17 -5.04
C VAL A 57 8.37 9.82 -6.42
N GLU A 58 9.34 10.69 -6.68
CA GLU A 58 9.59 11.23 -8.01
C GLU A 58 10.49 10.29 -8.81
N THR A 59 10.11 10.02 -10.05
CA THR A 59 10.84 9.13 -10.95
C THR A 59 11.06 9.80 -12.29
N SER A 60 12.12 9.39 -12.98
CA SER A 60 12.30 9.68 -14.40
C SER A 60 12.60 8.39 -15.13
N ALA A 61 11.66 7.99 -15.99
CA ALA A 61 11.88 6.87 -16.91
C ALA A 61 13.03 7.15 -17.89
N LYS A 62 13.32 8.42 -18.19
CA LYS A 62 14.36 8.84 -19.13
C LYS A 62 15.76 8.68 -18.53
N THR A 63 15.95 9.10 -17.28
CA THR A 63 17.26 9.01 -16.59
C THR A 63 17.37 7.76 -15.72
N ARG A 64 16.31 6.93 -15.67
CA ARG A 64 16.15 5.80 -14.76
C ARG A 64 16.21 6.18 -13.28
N ALA A 65 16.06 7.46 -12.95
CA ALA A 65 16.07 7.92 -11.57
C ALA A 65 14.88 7.35 -10.80
N ASN A 66 15.16 6.72 -9.65
CA ASN A 66 14.18 6.13 -8.72
C ASN A 66 13.22 5.07 -9.31
N VAL A 67 13.43 4.63 -10.55
CA VAL A 67 12.58 3.61 -11.19
C VAL A 67 12.67 2.30 -10.43
N ASP A 68 13.88 1.80 -10.17
CA ASP A 68 14.06 0.56 -9.40
C ASP A 68 13.49 0.72 -7.97
N LYS A 69 13.71 1.89 -7.35
CA LYS A 69 13.24 2.19 -5.99
C LYS A 69 11.71 2.05 -5.85
N VAL A 70 10.93 2.59 -6.79
CA VAL A 70 9.46 2.52 -6.69
C VAL A 70 8.93 1.08 -6.76
N PHE A 71 9.53 0.24 -7.61
CA PHE A 71 9.14 -1.16 -7.71
C PHE A 71 9.55 -1.95 -6.46
N PHE A 72 10.77 -1.74 -5.93
CA PHE A 72 11.22 -2.41 -4.72
C PHE A 72 10.41 -1.99 -3.48
N ASP A 73 10.09 -0.70 -3.34
CA ASP A 73 9.28 -0.20 -2.23
C ASP A 73 7.86 -0.80 -2.27
N LEU A 74 7.22 -0.83 -3.44
CA LEU A 74 5.90 -1.45 -3.61
C LEU A 74 5.92 -2.96 -3.33
N MET A 75 6.94 -3.68 -3.83
CA MET A 75 7.10 -5.11 -3.56
C MET A 75 7.29 -5.40 -2.07
N ARG A 76 8.04 -4.54 -1.36
CA ARG A 76 8.24 -4.66 0.09
C ARG A 76 6.92 -4.50 0.84
N GLU A 77 6.09 -3.55 0.43
CA GLU A 77 4.77 -3.30 1.02
C GLU A 77 3.80 -4.46 0.79
N ILE A 78 3.76 -5.01 -0.43
CA ILE A 78 3.00 -6.22 -0.76
C ILE A 78 3.46 -7.41 0.10
N ARG A 79 4.79 -7.58 0.27
CA ARG A 79 5.36 -8.68 1.07
C ARG A 79 5.01 -8.53 2.55
N ALA A 80 5.13 -7.33 3.11
CA ALA A 80 4.79 -7.05 4.50
C ALA A 80 3.33 -7.41 4.79
N ARG A 81 2.42 -6.97 3.91
CA ARG A 81 0.99 -7.25 4.03
C ARG A 81 0.66 -8.75 3.94
N LYS A 82 1.25 -9.47 2.97
CA LYS A 82 1.09 -10.93 2.86
C LYS A 82 1.55 -11.67 4.12
N MET A 83 2.59 -11.19 4.80
CA MET A 83 3.05 -11.76 6.07
C MET A 83 2.07 -11.49 7.21
N GLU A 84 1.46 -10.31 7.26
CA GLU A 84 0.47 -9.93 8.27
C GLU A 84 -0.81 -10.78 8.17
N ASP A 85 -1.35 -10.91 6.95
CA ASP A 85 -2.49 -11.80 6.65
C ASP A 85 -2.22 -13.25 7.08
N SER A 86 -0.99 -13.72 6.89
CA SER A 86 -0.57 -15.07 7.26
C SER A 86 -0.47 -15.26 8.77
N LYS A 87 0.05 -14.25 9.50
CA LYS A 87 0.15 -14.28 10.97
C LYS A 87 -1.23 -14.27 11.62
N GLU A 88 -2.16 -13.46 11.12
CA GLU A 88 -3.49 -13.36 11.71
C GLU A 88 -4.30 -14.65 11.54
N LYS A 89 -4.20 -15.30 10.37
CA LYS A 89 -4.80 -16.62 10.13
C LYS A 89 -4.23 -17.69 11.08
N ASN A 90 -2.94 -17.65 11.37
CA ASN A 90 -2.29 -18.61 12.26
C ASN A 90 -2.65 -18.37 13.74
N GLY A 91 -2.78 -17.11 14.17
CA GLY A 91 -3.26 -16.75 15.51
C GLY A 91 -4.70 -17.20 15.77
N LYS A 92 -5.59 -17.00 14.79
CA LYS A 92 -7.00 -17.47 14.84
C LYS A 92 -7.08 -19.01 14.91
N LYS A 93 -6.25 -19.74 14.17
CA LYS A 93 -6.17 -21.22 14.24
C LYS A 93 -5.68 -21.71 15.62
N LYS A 94 -4.63 -21.10 16.19
CA LYS A 94 -4.13 -21.45 17.53
C LYS A 94 -5.15 -21.18 18.64
N ARG A 95 -5.89 -20.06 18.58
CA ARG A 95 -6.96 -19.77 19.55
C ARG A 95 -8.11 -20.77 19.45
N LYS A 96 -8.51 -21.16 18.23
CA LYS A 96 -9.55 -22.19 18.02
C LYS A 96 -9.11 -23.57 18.51
N SER A 97 -7.85 -23.97 18.28
CA SER A 97 -7.35 -25.27 18.77
C SER A 97 -7.20 -25.30 20.29
N LEU A 98 -6.74 -24.20 20.91
CA LEU A 98 -6.66 -24.07 22.37
C LEU A 98 -8.06 -24.09 23.02
N ALA A 99 -9.03 -23.36 22.46
CA ALA A 99 -10.42 -23.37 22.94
C ALA A 99 -11.13 -24.72 22.76
N LYS A 100 -10.77 -25.50 21.71
CA LYS A 100 -11.24 -26.88 21.55
C LYS A 100 -10.67 -27.78 22.64
N ARG A 101 -9.36 -27.70 22.88
CA ARG A 101 -8.65 -28.53 23.87
C ARG A 101 -9.05 -28.23 25.33
N ILE A 102 -9.44 -26.99 25.63
CA ILE A 102 -9.96 -26.61 26.95
C ILE A 102 -11.39 -27.17 27.16
N ARG A 103 -12.26 -27.08 26.15
CA ARG A 103 -13.62 -27.67 26.22
C ARG A 103 -13.59 -29.19 26.38
N GLU A 104 -12.69 -29.88 25.69
CA GLU A 104 -12.53 -31.34 25.80
C GLU A 104 -11.99 -31.79 27.16
N ARG A 105 -11.31 -30.91 27.92
CA ARG A 105 -10.82 -31.21 29.28
C ARG A 105 -11.82 -30.94 30.40
N CYS A 106 -12.87 -30.15 30.17
CA CYS A 106 -13.85 -29.81 31.21
C CYS A 106 -14.99 -30.84 31.37
N CYS A 107 -15.03 -31.93 30.60
CA CYS A 107 -16.10 -32.94 30.67
C CYS A 107 -15.75 -34.18 31.51
N ILE A 108 -14.72 -34.11 32.37
CA ILE A 108 -14.42 -35.19 33.33
C ILE A 108 -14.78 -34.69 34.73
N LEU A 109 -16.08 -34.75 35.06
CA LEU A 109 -16.61 -34.76 36.42
C LEU A 109 -17.79 -35.74 36.45
#